data_AF-A0A8J4XTV9-F1
#
_entry.id   AF-A0A8J4XTV9-F1
#
_cell.length_a   1.000
_cell.length_b   1.000
_cell.length_c   1.000
_cell.angle_alpha   90.00
_cell.angle_beta   90.00
_cell.angle_gamma   90.00
#
_symmetry.space_group_name_H-M   'P 1'
#
loop_
_entity.id
_entity.type
_entity.pdbx_description
1 polymer ?
#
loop_
_entity_poly.entity_id
_entity_poly.type
_entity_poly.pdbx_seq_one_letter_code
_entity_poly.pdbx_strand_id
1 'polypeptide(L)'
;MDSRPWRTVHYIAIPLQPTQGSRRAPAATLQQKPYTNKRIERKLVGPTEKLSSEELMESGVYQRFNRAVEKIFDNTEDLDVNAEIEEDGVVPQEYLIPKYELMDLCSEAAKLKSLGAMAIVPPERVVRLLNILEKNIRDGAKVTPIMDEDDEDDDRLWMELVMERILRGMDASLTAMYIMTALNMSKRIYLEDVIERCVQFTKFQLSNTIYPSFDPVYRVDSKRDGFVGNMKRKRAQCKDVRNRTILGLYNKLHEVVGLLADLLSIQTLTDTTVLQLSTLGVCPFFVENVSELQLSALRLVTKVGSLRPLVVYS
;
A
#
# COMPACT_ATOMS: atom_id res chain seq x y z
N MET A 1 -13.89 -26.34 59.34
CA MET A 1 -14.83 -25.45 60.05
C MET A 1 -14.06 -24.20 60.47
N ASP A 2 -14.78 -23.07 60.60
CA ASP A 2 -14.32 -21.67 60.83
C ASP A 2 -14.20 -20.86 59.52
N SER A 3 -15.16 -20.08 59.03
CA SER A 3 -16.26 -19.24 59.58
C SER A 3 -15.87 -17.83 60.09
N ARG A 4 -15.40 -16.96 59.18
CA ARG A 4 -15.60 -15.46 59.07
C ARG A 4 -15.20 -14.60 60.31
N PRO A 5 -15.27 -13.24 60.33
CA PRO A 5 -15.60 -12.24 59.29
C PRO A 5 -14.67 -10.99 59.19
N TRP A 6 -14.94 -10.24 58.13
CA TRP A 6 -14.56 -8.87 57.74
C TRP A 6 -14.49 -7.84 58.89
N ARG A 7 -13.47 -6.96 58.86
CA ARG A 7 -13.40 -5.76 59.72
C ARG A 7 -13.39 -4.48 58.90
N THR A 8 -14.39 -3.66 59.22
CA THR A 8 -14.68 -2.29 58.79
C THR A 8 -13.55 -1.31 59.12
N VAL A 9 -13.26 -0.40 58.19
CA VAL A 9 -12.30 0.70 58.35
C VAL A 9 -12.95 1.85 59.12
N HIS A 10 -12.36 2.24 60.25
CA HIS A 10 -12.69 3.50 60.95
C HIS A 10 -11.59 4.53 60.68
N TYR A 11 -11.95 5.67 60.08
CA TYR A 11 -11.08 6.83 59.96
C TYR A 11 -11.09 7.63 61.27
N ILE A 12 -9.91 7.89 61.83
CA ILE A 12 -9.70 8.83 62.94
C ILE A 12 -8.76 9.93 62.44
N ALA A 13 -9.26 11.17 62.41
CA ALA A 13 -8.48 12.36 62.10
C ALA A 13 -7.68 12.82 63.33
N ILE A 14 -6.39 13.14 63.16
CA ILE A 14 -5.55 13.73 64.21
C ILE A 14 -4.90 15.02 63.65
N PRO A 15 -5.04 16.17 64.34
CA PRO A 15 -4.61 17.47 63.84
C PRO A 15 -3.11 17.74 64.06
N LEU A 16 -2.49 18.47 63.13
CA LEU A 16 -1.08 18.88 63.18
C LEU A 16 -0.94 20.28 63.80
N GLN A 17 -0.03 20.41 64.77
CA GLN A 17 0.52 21.69 65.24
C GLN A 17 2.06 21.66 65.28
N PRO A 18 2.73 22.83 65.20
CA PRO A 18 4.03 22.97 64.55
C PRO A 18 5.21 23.10 65.52
N THR A 19 6.40 22.67 65.09
CA THR A 19 7.67 22.98 65.76
C THR A 19 8.77 23.39 64.77
N GLN A 20 9.42 24.52 65.07
CA GLN A 20 10.48 25.18 64.29
C GLN A 20 11.91 24.72 64.65
N GLY A 21 12.84 24.94 63.70
CA GLY A 21 14.28 25.16 63.89
C GLY A 21 15.19 24.00 63.45
N SER A 22 16.27 24.13 62.65
CA SER A 22 17.09 25.29 62.32
C SER A 22 18.06 25.00 61.13
N ARG A 23 18.45 26.06 60.39
CA ARG A 23 19.63 26.27 59.50
C ARG A 23 19.66 25.65 58.08
N ARG A 24 19.28 26.47 57.09
CA ARG A 24 19.80 26.42 55.70
C ARG A 24 20.48 27.75 55.35
N ALA A 25 21.62 27.66 54.64
CA ALA A 25 22.48 28.75 54.19
C ALA A 25 21.75 29.79 53.30
N PRO A 26 22.25 31.04 53.21
CA PRO A 26 21.59 32.09 52.44
C PRO A 26 21.60 31.75 50.94
N ALA A 27 20.44 31.82 50.30
CA ALA A 27 20.33 31.69 48.86
C ALA A 27 20.99 32.89 48.17
N ALA A 28 21.99 32.63 47.34
CA ALA A 28 22.60 33.64 46.49
C ALA A 28 21.54 34.18 45.51
N THR A 29 21.37 35.50 45.49
CA THR A 29 20.55 36.21 44.50
C THR A 29 21.18 36.06 43.11
N LEU A 30 20.60 35.17 42.29
CA LEU A 30 20.91 35.08 40.86
C LEU A 30 20.36 36.31 40.14
N GLN A 31 21.26 37.17 39.68
CA GLN A 31 20.95 38.25 38.74
C GLN A 31 20.36 37.64 37.46
N GLN A 32 19.09 37.91 37.18
CA GLN A 32 18.48 37.58 35.88
C GLN A 32 19.10 38.46 34.80
N LYS A 33 20.03 37.92 34.02
CA LYS A 33 20.38 38.49 32.72
C LYS A 33 19.17 38.34 31.79
N PRO A 34 18.71 39.41 31.10
CA PRO A 34 17.62 39.28 30.16
C PRO A 34 18.04 38.33 29.04
N TYR A 35 17.33 37.21 28.92
CA TYR A 35 17.43 36.30 27.81
C TYR A 35 16.98 37.03 26.56
N THR A 36 17.93 37.41 25.70
CA THR A 36 17.61 37.92 24.36
C THR A 36 17.26 36.71 23.50
N ASN A 37 15.96 36.50 23.27
CA ASN A 37 15.48 35.58 22.25
C ASN A 37 15.88 36.11 20.87
N LYS A 38 17.10 35.81 20.43
CA LYS A 38 17.39 35.81 18.99
C LYS A 38 16.69 34.59 18.40
N ARG A 39 15.44 34.81 17.99
CA ARG A 39 14.69 33.92 17.12
C ARG A 39 15.59 33.67 15.90
N ILE A 40 16.18 32.48 15.82
CA ILE A 40 16.77 32.01 14.57
C ILE A 40 15.56 31.78 13.67
N GLU A 41 15.20 32.82 12.91
CA GLU A 41 14.39 32.63 11.73
C GLU A 41 15.17 31.67 10.85
N ARG A 42 14.73 30.40 10.84
CA ARG A 42 14.99 29.54 9.70
C ARG A 42 14.44 30.33 8.53
N LYS A 43 15.32 30.92 7.73
CA LYS A 43 14.95 31.41 6.40
C LYS A 43 14.11 30.28 5.81
N LEU A 44 12.83 30.57 5.54
CA LEU A 44 12.05 29.70 4.69
C LEU A 44 12.94 29.46 3.49
N VAL A 45 13.25 28.19 3.23
CA VAL A 45 13.69 27.76 1.92
C VAL A 45 12.72 28.46 0.97
N GLY A 46 13.25 29.34 0.10
CA GLY A 46 12.41 30.10 -0.82
C GLY A 46 11.48 29.16 -1.57
N PRO A 47 10.42 29.66 -2.22
CA PRO A 47 9.60 28.83 -3.08
C PRO A 47 10.57 28.08 -4.00
N THR A 48 10.63 26.76 -3.87
CA THR A 48 11.33 25.94 -4.86
C THR A 48 10.68 26.32 -6.18
N GLU A 49 11.44 27.02 -7.02
CA GLU A 49 11.00 27.43 -8.33
C GLU A 49 10.55 26.15 -9.01
N LYS A 50 9.23 26.03 -9.22
CA LYS A 50 8.68 24.84 -9.88
C LYS A 50 9.29 24.84 -11.25
N LEU A 51 10.12 23.83 -11.54
CA LEU A 51 10.77 23.68 -12.84
C LEU A 51 9.75 23.92 -13.95
N SER A 52 10.15 24.67 -14.96
CA SER A 52 9.27 24.95 -16.09
C SER A 52 8.90 23.64 -16.81
N SER A 53 7.83 23.64 -17.58
CA SER A 53 7.47 22.45 -18.37
C SER A 53 8.61 22.04 -19.31
N GLU A 54 9.39 23.00 -19.81
CA GLU A 54 10.52 22.76 -20.70
C GLU A 54 11.69 22.08 -19.96
N GLU A 55 12.07 22.59 -18.79
CA GLU A 55 13.09 21.99 -17.93
C GLU A 55 12.70 20.57 -17.47
N LEU A 56 11.42 20.34 -17.20
CA LEU A 56 10.92 19.01 -16.83
C LEU A 56 11.02 18.02 -18.01
N MET A 57 10.79 18.48 -19.24
CA MET A 57 10.96 17.66 -20.46
C MET A 57 12.43 17.34 -20.74
N GLU A 58 13.34 18.24 -20.39
CA GLU A 58 14.79 18.03 -20.51
C GLU A 58 15.33 17.11 -19.40
N SER A 59 14.56 16.87 -18.34
CA SER A 59 14.99 15.99 -17.25
C SER A 59 15.26 14.56 -17.74
N GLY A 60 16.36 13.97 -17.28
CA GLY A 60 16.71 12.60 -17.63
C GLY A 60 15.66 11.56 -17.21
N VAL A 61 14.83 11.86 -16.20
CA VAL A 61 13.72 11.00 -15.78
C VAL A 61 12.60 11.01 -16.83
N TYR A 62 12.18 12.19 -17.30
CA TYR A 62 11.16 12.31 -18.35
C TYR A 62 11.61 11.62 -19.64
N GLN A 63 12.86 11.80 -20.05
CA GLN A 63 13.41 11.14 -21.24
C GLN A 63 13.46 9.63 -21.11
N ARG A 64 13.86 9.08 -19.95
CA ARG A 64 13.88 7.64 -19.71
C ARG A 64 12.47 7.05 -19.68
N PHE A 65 11.52 7.72 -19.02
CA PHE A 65 10.11 7.30 -19.02
C PHE A 65 9.57 7.25 -20.45
N ASN A 66 9.73 8.33 -21.25
CA ASN A 66 9.24 8.34 -22.62
C ASN A 66 9.91 7.27 -23.48
N ARG A 67 11.22 7.05 -23.33
CA ARG A 67 11.91 5.98 -24.06
C ARG A 67 11.37 4.59 -23.74
N ALA A 68 11.07 4.32 -22.46
CA ALA A 68 10.46 3.06 -22.05
C ALA A 68 9.05 2.90 -22.64
N VAL A 69 8.26 3.98 -22.66
CA VAL A 69 6.91 3.99 -23.25
C VAL A 69 6.96 3.79 -24.77
N GLU A 70 7.84 4.47 -25.50
CA GLU A 70 7.96 4.26 -26.97
C GLU A 70 8.31 2.82 -27.29
N LYS A 71 9.29 2.24 -26.58
CA LYS A 71 9.67 0.84 -26.78
C LYS A 71 8.48 -0.12 -26.61
N ILE A 72 7.62 0.13 -25.62
CA ILE A 72 6.40 -0.66 -25.41
C ILE A 72 5.39 -0.42 -26.53
N PHE A 73 5.24 0.81 -27.02
CA PHE A 73 4.33 1.13 -28.12
C PHE A 73 4.75 0.52 -29.45
N ASP A 74 6.05 0.52 -29.74
CA ASP A 74 6.62 -0.13 -30.93
C ASP A 74 6.34 -1.64 -30.89
N ASN A 75 6.53 -2.27 -29.71
CA ASN A 75 6.25 -3.71 -29.53
C ASN A 75 4.76 -4.07 -29.60
N THR A 76 3.86 -3.08 -29.48
CA THR A 76 2.40 -3.28 -29.43
C THR A 76 1.68 -2.54 -30.55
N GLU A 77 2.39 -2.12 -31.61
CA GLU A 77 1.83 -1.31 -32.70
C GLU A 77 0.75 -2.04 -33.49
N ASP A 78 0.97 -3.32 -33.79
CA ASP A 78 0.05 -4.16 -34.58
C ASP A 78 -1.04 -4.84 -33.71
N LEU A 79 -1.07 -4.58 -32.41
CA LEU A 79 -1.99 -5.22 -31.47
C LEU A 79 -3.20 -4.33 -31.17
N ASP A 80 -4.39 -4.92 -31.14
CA ASP A 80 -5.57 -4.24 -30.62
C ASP A 80 -5.55 -4.23 -29.08
N VAL A 81 -4.84 -3.27 -28.51
CA VAL A 81 -4.72 -3.11 -27.04
C VAL A 81 -6.05 -2.85 -26.33
N ASN A 82 -7.11 -2.51 -27.08
CA ASN A 82 -8.46 -2.32 -26.56
C ASN A 82 -9.31 -3.58 -26.65
N ALA A 83 -8.81 -4.67 -27.25
CA ALA A 83 -9.55 -5.91 -27.38
C ALA A 83 -10.02 -6.42 -26.02
N GLU A 84 -11.32 -6.67 -25.89
CA GLU A 84 -11.89 -7.27 -24.70
C GLU A 84 -11.45 -8.73 -24.61
N ILE A 85 -10.89 -9.11 -23.46
CA ILE A 85 -10.61 -10.50 -23.14
C ILE A 85 -11.70 -10.93 -22.15
N GLU A 86 -12.38 -12.05 -22.40
CA GLU A 86 -13.40 -12.62 -21.49
C GLU A 86 -12.84 -12.88 -20.10
N GLU A 87 -13.58 -12.64 -19.01
CA GLU A 87 -13.07 -12.61 -17.62
C GLU A 87 -12.15 -13.79 -17.22
N ASP A 88 -12.39 -14.99 -17.76
CA ASP A 88 -11.60 -16.21 -17.53
C ASP A 88 -10.64 -16.58 -18.68
N GLY A 89 -10.55 -15.72 -19.70
CA GLY A 89 -9.65 -15.84 -20.83
C GLY A 89 -8.19 -15.62 -20.47
N VAL A 90 -7.32 -16.39 -21.14
CA VAL A 90 -5.86 -16.27 -21.03
C VAL A 90 -5.39 -15.06 -21.84
N VAL A 91 -4.50 -14.26 -21.26
CA VAL A 91 -3.88 -13.12 -21.96
C VAL A 91 -2.81 -13.65 -22.93
N PRO A 92 -2.91 -13.37 -24.24
CA PRO A 92 -1.88 -13.80 -25.19
C PRO A 92 -0.53 -13.14 -24.89
N GLN A 93 0.57 -13.86 -25.14
CA GLN A 93 1.91 -13.43 -24.73
C GLN A 93 2.36 -12.14 -25.43
N GLU A 94 1.89 -11.89 -26.64
CA GLU A 94 2.18 -10.69 -27.42
C GLU A 94 1.69 -9.40 -26.75
N TYR A 95 0.65 -9.47 -25.90
CA TYR A 95 0.17 -8.31 -25.13
C TYR A 95 1.02 -8.01 -23.88
N LEU A 96 1.95 -8.90 -23.52
CA LEU A 96 2.65 -8.85 -22.25
C LEU A 96 4.00 -8.14 -22.40
N ILE A 97 4.26 -7.22 -21.47
CA ILE A 97 5.51 -6.48 -21.42
C ILE A 97 6.57 -7.39 -20.74
N PRO A 98 7.80 -7.48 -21.27
CA PRO A 98 8.87 -8.18 -20.60
C PRO A 98 9.11 -7.64 -19.18
N LYS A 99 9.32 -8.53 -18.21
CA LYS A 99 9.44 -8.22 -16.77
C LYS A 99 10.39 -7.04 -16.48
N TYR A 100 11.59 -7.05 -17.07
CA TYR A 100 12.60 -6.02 -16.82
C TYR A 100 12.19 -4.66 -17.39
N GLU A 101 11.54 -4.64 -18.56
CA GLU A 101 11.06 -3.40 -19.18
C GLU A 101 9.95 -2.76 -18.34
N LEU A 102 9.05 -3.60 -17.80
CA LEU A 102 7.99 -3.12 -16.93
C LEU A 102 8.52 -2.64 -15.57
N MET A 103 9.51 -3.31 -15.01
CA MET A 103 10.18 -2.90 -13.77
C MET A 103 10.87 -1.53 -13.95
N ASP A 104 11.56 -1.32 -15.07
CA ASP A 104 12.19 -0.05 -15.42
C ASP A 104 11.14 1.06 -15.61
N LEU A 105 10.07 0.78 -16.37
CA LEU A 105 8.95 1.70 -16.55
C LEU A 105 8.33 2.10 -15.21
N CYS A 106 8.07 1.14 -14.32
CA CYS A 106 7.51 1.39 -13.00
C CYS A 106 8.41 2.29 -12.15
N SER A 107 9.72 2.06 -12.18
CA SER A 107 10.72 2.88 -11.49
C SER A 107 10.74 4.33 -12.01
N GLU A 108 10.74 4.51 -13.34
CA GLU A 108 10.71 5.86 -13.92
C GLU A 108 9.35 6.54 -13.72
N ALA A 109 8.23 5.81 -13.71
CA ALA A 109 6.91 6.35 -13.41
C ALA A 109 6.82 6.91 -11.97
N ALA A 110 7.37 6.18 -10.99
CA ALA A 110 7.44 6.63 -9.59
C ALA A 110 8.27 7.92 -9.45
N LYS A 111 9.43 7.98 -10.13
CA LYS A 111 10.29 9.17 -10.16
C LYS A 111 9.59 10.35 -10.85
N LEU A 112 8.93 10.09 -11.98
CA LEU A 112 8.24 11.12 -12.76
C LEU A 112 7.03 11.70 -12.00
N LYS A 113 6.28 10.85 -11.28
CA LYS A 113 5.26 11.28 -10.33
C LYS A 113 5.86 12.19 -9.25
N SER A 114 6.97 11.78 -8.64
CA SER A 114 7.63 12.52 -7.56
C SER A 114 8.16 13.89 -8.02
N LEU A 115 8.60 14.00 -9.28
CA LEU A 115 8.98 15.26 -9.91
C LEU A 115 7.78 16.16 -10.26
N GLY A 116 6.55 15.65 -10.20
CA GLY A 116 5.34 16.39 -10.61
C GLY A 116 5.23 16.59 -12.13
N ALA A 117 5.95 15.78 -12.92
CA ALA A 117 6.07 15.96 -14.37
C ALA A 117 5.20 15.00 -15.20
N MET A 118 4.43 14.12 -14.54
CA MET A 118 3.58 13.14 -15.23
C MET A 118 2.54 13.79 -16.17
N ALA A 119 1.97 14.93 -15.78
CA ALA A 119 0.94 15.64 -16.55
C ALA A 119 1.43 16.24 -17.87
N ILE A 120 2.76 16.29 -18.08
CA ILE A 120 3.37 16.72 -19.34
C ILE A 120 3.16 15.67 -20.43
N VAL A 121 3.04 14.39 -20.04
CA VAL A 121 2.83 13.30 -21.00
C VAL A 121 1.43 13.43 -21.61
N PRO A 122 1.29 13.41 -22.95
CA PRO A 122 0.00 13.55 -23.61
C PRO A 122 -1.04 12.52 -23.13
N PRO A 123 -2.29 12.94 -22.81
CA PRO A 123 -3.31 12.05 -22.27
C PRO A 123 -3.61 10.83 -23.14
N GLU A 124 -3.57 10.97 -24.46
CA GLU A 124 -3.81 9.88 -25.42
C GLU A 124 -2.76 8.78 -25.28
N ARG A 125 -1.50 9.17 -25.08
CA ARG A 125 -0.40 8.24 -24.83
C ARG A 125 -0.57 7.56 -23.49
N VAL A 126 -0.97 8.30 -22.46
CA VAL A 126 -1.24 7.73 -21.14
C VAL A 126 -2.39 6.70 -21.20
N VAL A 127 -3.49 7.01 -21.89
CA VAL A 127 -4.61 6.08 -22.07
C VAL A 127 -4.17 4.80 -22.79
N ARG A 128 -3.43 4.92 -23.90
CA ARG A 128 -2.87 3.75 -24.60
C ARG A 128 -1.99 2.90 -23.68
N LEU A 129 -1.12 3.53 -22.91
CA LEU A 129 -0.26 2.84 -21.95
C LEU A 129 -1.07 2.11 -20.88
N LEU A 130 -2.09 2.76 -20.29
CA LEU A 130 -2.96 2.16 -19.28
C LEU A 130 -3.70 0.92 -19.81
N ASN A 131 -4.13 0.92 -21.07
CA ASN A 131 -4.76 -0.25 -21.71
C ASN A 131 -3.78 -1.43 -21.88
N ILE A 132 -2.52 -1.16 -22.21
CA ILE A 132 -1.48 -2.20 -22.26
C ILE A 132 -1.19 -2.74 -20.85
N LEU A 133 -1.10 -1.86 -19.85
CA LEU A 133 -0.88 -2.24 -18.45
C LEU A 133 -2.03 -3.10 -17.92
N GLU A 134 -3.28 -2.84 -18.31
CA GLU A 134 -4.45 -3.66 -17.95
C GLU A 134 -4.25 -5.15 -18.29
N LYS A 135 -3.74 -5.45 -19.49
CA LYS A 135 -3.45 -6.83 -19.93
C LYS A 135 -2.43 -7.51 -19.02
N ASN A 136 -1.42 -6.76 -18.59
CA ASN A 136 -0.36 -7.25 -17.71
C ASN A 136 -0.86 -7.47 -16.28
N ILE A 137 -1.73 -6.60 -15.76
CA ILE A 137 -2.38 -6.76 -14.45
C ILE A 137 -3.22 -8.02 -14.43
N ARG A 138 -4.02 -8.22 -15.49
CA ARG A 138 -4.90 -9.37 -15.64
C ARG A 138 -4.16 -10.70 -15.61
N ASP A 139 -3.03 -10.80 -16.33
CA ASP A 139 -2.25 -12.03 -16.39
C ASP A 139 -1.75 -12.50 -15.01
N GLY A 140 -1.46 -11.57 -14.10
CA GLY A 140 -1.05 -11.86 -12.72
C GLY A 140 -2.18 -11.97 -11.70
N ALA A 141 -3.44 -11.71 -12.07
CA ALA A 141 -4.53 -11.49 -11.12
C ALA A 141 -5.11 -12.75 -10.48
N LYS A 142 -5.08 -13.90 -11.18
CA LYS A 142 -5.72 -15.16 -10.74
C LYS A 142 -4.71 -16.31 -10.53
N VAL A 143 -3.44 -15.99 -10.28
CA VAL A 143 -2.38 -16.99 -10.08
C VAL A 143 -1.79 -16.90 -8.67
N THR A 144 -1.55 -18.06 -8.06
CA THR A 144 -0.96 -18.17 -6.72
C THR A 144 0.26 -19.07 -6.77
N PRO A 145 1.36 -18.72 -6.08
CA PRO A 145 2.54 -19.56 -6.01
C PRO A 145 2.40 -20.69 -4.99
N ILE A 146 1.30 -20.77 -4.24
CA ILE A 146 1.09 -21.75 -3.17
C ILE A 146 0.37 -22.98 -3.75
N MET A 147 1.04 -24.13 -3.79
CA MET A 147 0.50 -25.45 -4.18
C MET A 147 0.46 -26.42 -2.97
N ASP A 148 -0.34 -27.49 -3.10
CA ASP A 148 -0.43 -28.58 -2.13
C ASP A 148 0.91 -29.35 -2.06
N GLU A 149 1.30 -29.83 -0.87
CA GLU A 149 2.64 -30.35 -0.52
C GLU A 149 3.10 -31.65 -1.23
N ASP A 150 2.40 -32.16 -2.25
CA ASP A 150 2.56 -33.53 -2.75
C ASP A 150 3.41 -33.70 -4.05
N ASP A 151 3.93 -32.62 -4.67
CA ASP A 151 4.84 -32.68 -5.85
C ASP A 151 6.09 -31.78 -5.65
N GLU A 152 7.33 -32.31 -5.69
CA GLU A 152 8.52 -31.55 -5.21
C GLU A 152 9.46 -30.99 -6.31
N ASP A 153 9.53 -31.58 -7.51
CA ASP A 153 10.58 -31.24 -8.51
C ASP A 153 10.07 -30.52 -9.78
N ASP A 154 8.88 -30.83 -10.31
CA ASP A 154 8.24 -30.07 -11.41
C ASP A 154 7.69 -28.70 -10.93
N ASP A 155 7.65 -28.51 -9.61
CA ASP A 155 6.96 -27.40 -8.96
C ASP A 155 7.80 -26.12 -8.91
N ARG A 156 9.14 -26.23 -8.92
CA ARG A 156 10.01 -25.06 -8.74
C ARG A 156 10.00 -24.10 -9.94
N LEU A 157 10.09 -24.64 -11.16
CA LEU A 157 10.07 -23.82 -12.38
C LEU A 157 8.69 -23.17 -12.55
N TRP A 158 7.62 -23.93 -12.28
CA TRP A 158 6.26 -23.41 -12.31
C TRP A 158 6.06 -22.28 -11.30
N MET A 159 6.52 -22.45 -10.04
CA MET A 159 6.44 -21.41 -9.02
C MET A 159 7.21 -20.15 -9.43
N GLU A 160 8.38 -20.30 -10.06
CA GLU A 160 9.16 -19.16 -10.56
C GLU A 160 8.42 -18.41 -11.68
N LEU A 161 7.82 -19.13 -12.63
CA LEU A 161 7.00 -18.56 -13.69
C LEU A 161 5.75 -17.86 -13.14
N VAL A 162 5.06 -18.47 -12.17
CA VAL A 162 3.90 -17.86 -11.52
C VAL A 162 4.30 -16.58 -10.78
N MET A 163 5.38 -16.62 -10.00
CA MET A 163 5.90 -15.44 -9.33
C MET A 163 6.29 -14.33 -10.31
N GLU A 164 6.85 -14.68 -11.47
CA GLU A 164 7.14 -13.70 -12.51
C GLU A 164 5.88 -13.01 -13.03
N ARG A 165 4.82 -13.77 -13.30
CA ARG A 165 3.52 -13.22 -13.72
C ARG A 165 2.92 -12.29 -12.66
N ILE A 166 3.01 -12.68 -11.38
CA ILE A 166 2.56 -11.85 -10.25
C ILE A 166 3.36 -10.56 -10.19
N LEU A 167 4.69 -10.62 -10.27
CA LEU A 167 5.55 -9.43 -10.21
C LEU A 167 5.31 -8.50 -11.40
N ARG A 168 5.08 -9.05 -12.60
CA ARG A 168 4.70 -8.27 -13.78
C ARG A 168 3.36 -7.55 -13.56
N GLY A 169 2.32 -8.27 -13.13
CA GLY A 169 1.03 -7.65 -12.81
C GLY A 169 1.13 -6.59 -11.70
N MET A 170 2.03 -6.81 -10.74
CA MET A 170 2.29 -5.86 -9.65
C MET A 170 2.94 -4.56 -10.15
N ASP A 171 3.99 -4.67 -10.98
CA ASP A 171 4.67 -3.50 -11.55
C ASP A 171 3.75 -2.73 -12.51
N ALA A 172 2.86 -3.43 -13.25
CA ALA A 172 1.84 -2.79 -14.06
C ALA A 172 0.82 -2.03 -13.19
N SER A 173 0.36 -2.65 -12.10
CA SER A 173 -0.58 -2.02 -11.15
C SER A 173 0.01 -0.76 -10.52
N LEU A 174 1.26 -0.82 -10.05
CA LEU A 174 1.97 0.32 -9.49
C LEU A 174 2.16 1.43 -10.52
N THR A 175 2.59 1.09 -11.73
CA THR A 175 2.76 2.06 -12.83
C THR A 175 1.45 2.80 -13.10
N ALA A 176 0.34 2.07 -13.25
CA ALA A 176 -0.98 2.65 -13.45
C ALA A 176 -1.39 3.57 -12.30
N MET A 177 -1.16 3.15 -11.06
CA MET A 177 -1.47 3.95 -9.87
C MET A 177 -0.59 5.19 -9.75
N TYR A 178 0.71 5.12 -10.07
CA TYR A 178 1.58 6.30 -10.07
C TYR A 178 1.14 7.34 -11.09
N ILE A 179 0.70 6.91 -12.26
CA ILE A 179 0.16 7.77 -13.31
C ILE A 179 -1.14 8.44 -12.81
N MET A 180 -2.14 7.66 -12.37
CA MET A 180 -3.46 8.20 -12.02
C MET A 180 -3.44 9.07 -10.75
N THR A 181 -2.50 8.85 -9.85
CA THR A 181 -2.35 9.64 -8.60
C THR A 181 -1.32 10.77 -8.72
N ALA A 182 -0.79 11.03 -9.91
CA ALA A 182 0.05 12.19 -10.15
C ALA A 182 -0.76 13.50 -10.14
N LEU A 183 -0.07 14.62 -9.93
CA LEU A 183 -0.71 15.93 -9.87
C LEU A 183 -1.19 16.39 -11.26
N ASN A 184 -2.35 17.05 -11.30
CA ASN A 184 -2.90 17.73 -12.48
C ASN A 184 -3.13 16.81 -13.71
N MET A 185 -3.48 15.55 -13.50
CA MET A 185 -3.79 14.64 -14.60
C MET A 185 -5.15 14.94 -15.25
N SER A 186 -5.27 14.63 -16.55
CA SER A 186 -6.51 14.77 -17.31
C SER A 186 -7.57 13.76 -16.84
N LYS A 187 -8.85 14.16 -16.82
CA LYS A 187 -9.96 13.24 -16.46
C LYS A 187 -10.05 12.00 -17.37
N ARG A 188 -9.51 12.08 -18.60
CA ARG A 188 -9.54 11.00 -19.59
C ARG A 188 -8.71 9.78 -19.21
N ILE A 189 -7.77 9.92 -18.27
CA ILE A 189 -6.87 8.82 -17.88
C ILE A 189 -7.43 7.92 -16.78
N TYR A 190 -8.55 8.31 -16.14
CA TYR A 190 -9.18 7.51 -15.08
C TYR A 190 -10.08 6.44 -15.69
N LEU A 191 -9.45 5.41 -16.21
CA LEU A 191 -10.12 4.27 -16.84
C LEU A 191 -10.66 3.33 -15.77
N GLU A 192 -11.98 3.15 -15.73
CA GLU A 192 -12.65 2.33 -14.71
C GLU A 192 -12.12 0.89 -14.71
N ASP A 193 -12.04 0.26 -15.88
CA ASP A 193 -11.56 -1.12 -16.03
C ASP A 193 -10.16 -1.30 -15.42
N VAL A 194 -9.24 -0.37 -15.66
CA VAL A 194 -7.87 -0.45 -15.14
C VAL A 194 -7.85 -0.31 -13.61
N ILE A 195 -8.68 0.57 -13.07
CA ILE A 195 -8.81 0.75 -11.61
C ILE A 195 -9.38 -0.53 -10.99
N GLU A 196 -10.45 -1.09 -11.55
CA GLU A 196 -11.05 -2.32 -11.06
C GLU A 196 -10.07 -3.50 -11.10
N ARG A 197 -9.30 -3.64 -12.20
CA ARG A 197 -8.27 -4.69 -12.29
C ARG A 197 -7.16 -4.52 -11.25
N CYS A 198 -6.70 -3.30 -10.97
CA CYS A 198 -5.76 -3.06 -9.88
C CYS A 198 -6.33 -3.46 -8.52
N VAL A 199 -7.60 -3.15 -8.24
CA VAL A 199 -8.26 -3.50 -6.98
C VAL A 199 -8.42 -5.01 -6.83
N GLN A 200 -8.88 -5.68 -7.89
CA GLN A 200 -9.03 -7.14 -7.93
C GLN A 200 -7.69 -7.85 -7.75
N PHE A 201 -6.66 -7.46 -8.50
CA PHE A 201 -5.30 -7.99 -8.37
C PHE A 201 -4.77 -7.83 -6.95
N THR A 202 -4.88 -6.63 -6.38
CA THR A 202 -4.37 -6.33 -5.03
C THR A 202 -5.09 -7.16 -3.97
N LYS A 203 -6.42 -7.25 -4.05
CA LYS A 203 -7.22 -8.08 -3.14
C LYS A 203 -6.84 -9.56 -3.24
N PHE A 204 -6.70 -10.08 -4.46
CA PHE A 204 -6.37 -11.48 -4.68
C PHE A 204 -4.98 -11.82 -4.14
N GLN A 205 -3.95 -11.03 -4.49
CA GLN A 205 -2.57 -11.31 -4.08
C GLN A 205 -2.36 -11.11 -2.57
N LEU A 206 -3.06 -10.16 -1.95
CA LEU A 206 -3.06 -10.07 -0.48
C LEU A 206 -3.66 -11.32 0.16
N SER A 207 -4.81 -11.79 -0.33
CA SER A 207 -5.54 -12.90 0.27
C SER A 207 -4.87 -14.26 0.06
N ASN A 208 -4.30 -14.49 -1.13
CA ASN A 208 -3.81 -15.80 -1.54
C ASN A 208 -2.28 -15.95 -1.48
N THR A 209 -1.53 -14.84 -1.45
CA THR A 209 -0.06 -14.88 -1.46
C THR A 209 0.51 -14.28 -0.17
N ILE A 210 0.10 -13.06 0.20
CA ILE A 210 0.68 -12.36 1.35
C ILE A 210 0.17 -12.92 2.67
N TYR A 211 -1.14 -12.95 2.93
CA TYR A 211 -1.65 -13.38 4.23
C TYR A 211 -1.20 -14.80 4.60
N PRO A 212 -1.26 -15.81 3.71
CA PRO A 212 -0.80 -17.17 4.03
C PRO A 212 0.73 -17.25 4.24
N SER A 213 1.49 -16.32 3.67
CA SER A 213 2.94 -16.24 3.86
C SER A 213 3.32 -15.65 5.23
N PHE A 214 2.57 -14.65 5.71
CA PHE A 214 2.87 -13.92 6.95
C PHE A 214 2.15 -14.48 8.19
N ASP A 215 0.98 -15.10 8.01
CA ASP A 215 0.19 -15.70 9.07
C ASP A 215 -0.32 -17.10 8.64
N PRO A 216 0.22 -18.18 9.24
CA PRO A 216 -0.19 -19.55 8.93
C PRO A 216 -1.67 -19.87 9.11
N VAL A 217 -2.43 -19.03 9.82
CA VAL A 217 -3.90 -19.15 9.94
C VAL A 217 -4.58 -19.06 8.57
N TYR A 218 -4.01 -18.31 7.65
CA TYR A 218 -4.57 -18.07 6.32
C TYR A 218 -4.11 -19.09 5.27
N ARG A 219 -3.27 -20.06 5.64
CA ARG A 219 -2.97 -21.20 4.76
C ARG A 219 -4.21 -22.09 4.71
N VAL A 220 -4.76 -22.25 3.51
CA VAL A 220 -5.86 -23.19 3.27
C VAL A 220 -5.28 -24.59 3.42
N ASP A 221 -5.53 -25.26 4.55
CA ASP A 221 -5.22 -26.68 4.68
C ASP A 221 -6.28 -27.45 3.87
N SER A 222 -5.93 -28.00 2.71
CA SER A 222 -6.77 -28.92 1.92
C SER A 222 -7.19 -30.19 2.68
N LYS A 223 -6.68 -30.39 3.90
CA LYS A 223 -6.98 -31.49 4.82
C LYS A 223 -7.27 -30.95 6.23
N ARG A 224 -8.49 -30.49 6.54
CA ARG A 224 -9.24 -30.84 7.77
C ARG A 224 -10.50 -30.00 8.03
N ASP A 225 -11.61 -30.72 8.03
CA ASP A 225 -12.74 -30.51 8.91
C ASP A 225 -12.28 -30.31 10.38
N GLY A 226 -12.74 -29.22 10.99
CA GLY A 226 -12.84 -29.00 12.45
C GLY A 226 -11.62 -29.30 13.33
N PHE A 227 -10.84 -28.28 13.72
CA PHE A 227 -10.31 -28.21 15.10
C PHE A 227 -9.82 -26.80 15.50
N VAL A 228 -10.68 -26.06 16.21
CA VAL A 228 -10.41 -24.72 16.77
C VAL A 228 -9.31 -24.71 17.86
N GLY A 229 -8.83 -25.89 18.29
CA GLY A 229 -7.83 -26.03 19.37
C GLY A 229 -6.36 -25.77 18.98
N ASN A 230 -5.98 -25.85 17.70
CA ASN A 230 -4.56 -25.83 17.29
C ASN A 230 -4.01 -24.46 16.88
N MET A 231 -4.81 -23.40 16.94
CA MET A 231 -4.46 -22.07 16.41
C MET A 231 -3.28 -21.42 17.15
N LYS A 232 -3.22 -21.54 18.48
CA LYS A 232 -2.10 -21.02 19.30
C LYS A 232 -0.77 -21.73 19.02
N ARG A 233 -0.82 -23.03 18.66
CA ARG A 233 0.37 -23.85 18.41
C ARG A 233 0.94 -23.62 17.01
N LYS A 234 0.08 -23.39 16.00
CA LYS A 234 0.49 -22.95 14.65
C LYS A 234 1.10 -21.54 14.69
N ARG A 235 0.54 -20.62 15.48
CA ARG A 235 1.09 -19.25 15.69
C ARG A 235 2.44 -19.26 16.38
N ALA A 236 2.67 -20.16 17.34
CA ALA A 236 3.95 -20.28 18.05
C ALA A 236 5.13 -20.74 17.15
N GLN A 237 4.87 -21.23 15.93
CA GLN A 237 5.88 -21.60 14.95
C GLN A 237 5.99 -20.61 13.77
N CYS A 238 5.42 -19.41 13.89
CA CYS A 238 5.57 -18.38 12.86
C CYS A 238 7.04 -17.93 12.79
N LYS A 239 7.79 -18.49 11.83
CA LYS A 239 9.11 -17.98 11.46
C LYS A 239 8.90 -16.74 10.61
N ASP A 240 9.72 -15.70 10.82
CA ASP A 240 9.72 -14.52 9.96
C ASP A 240 9.75 -14.91 8.47
N VAL A 241 9.02 -14.16 7.65
CA VAL A 241 9.03 -14.33 6.20
C VAL A 241 10.42 -14.00 5.68
N ARG A 242 11.22 -15.02 5.35
CA ARG A 242 12.59 -14.86 4.83
C ARG A 242 12.67 -14.78 3.31
N ASN A 243 11.56 -15.02 2.60
CA ASN A 243 11.53 -14.97 1.14
C ASN A 243 11.55 -13.51 0.66
N ARG A 244 12.68 -13.09 0.09
CA ARG A 244 12.90 -11.72 -0.40
C ARG A 244 11.88 -11.31 -1.47
N THR A 245 11.43 -12.24 -2.30
CA THR A 245 10.42 -11.98 -3.35
C THR A 245 9.07 -11.66 -2.74
N ILE A 246 8.64 -12.42 -1.72
CA ILE A 246 7.40 -12.17 -0.98
C ILE A 246 7.46 -10.82 -0.24
N LEU A 247 8.59 -10.52 0.42
CA LEU A 247 8.79 -9.22 1.07
C LEU A 247 8.72 -8.06 0.07
N GLY A 248 9.35 -8.21 -1.10
CA GLY A 248 9.27 -7.22 -2.17
C GLY A 248 7.85 -7.03 -2.69
N LEU A 249 7.10 -8.11 -2.87
CA LEU A 249 5.69 -8.06 -3.28
C LEU A 249 4.82 -7.39 -2.20
N TYR A 250 5.03 -7.71 -0.93
CA TYR A 250 4.35 -7.07 0.21
C TYR A 250 4.58 -5.55 0.21
N ASN A 251 5.83 -5.09 0.02
CA ASN A 251 6.17 -3.68 -0.02
C ASN A 251 5.40 -2.94 -1.14
N LYS A 252 5.37 -3.56 -2.32
CA LYS A 252 4.64 -3.02 -3.49
C LYS A 252 3.12 -3.01 -3.27
N LEU A 253 2.55 -4.06 -2.66
CA LEU A 253 1.11 -4.16 -2.42
C LEU A 253 0.61 -3.13 -1.40
N HIS A 254 1.31 -2.92 -0.29
CA HIS A 254 0.87 -1.88 0.65
C HIS A 254 1.01 -0.47 0.06
N GLU A 255 2.01 -0.25 -0.80
CA GLU A 255 2.12 0.99 -1.55
C GLU A 255 0.92 1.20 -2.49
N VAL A 256 0.50 0.17 -3.24
CA VAL A 256 -0.73 0.25 -4.05
C VAL A 256 -1.96 0.56 -3.20
N VAL A 257 -2.12 -0.06 -2.03
CA VAL A 257 -3.23 0.27 -1.10
C VAL A 257 -3.18 1.74 -0.69
N GLY A 258 -1.99 2.29 -0.43
CA GLY A 258 -1.80 3.71 -0.16
C GLY A 258 -2.20 4.60 -1.33
N LEU A 259 -1.82 4.23 -2.56
CA LEU A 259 -2.16 4.96 -3.78
C LEU A 259 -3.66 4.89 -4.10
N LEU A 260 -4.33 3.77 -3.83
CA LEU A 260 -5.79 3.65 -3.95
C LEU A 260 -6.51 4.60 -2.98
N ALA A 261 -5.99 4.80 -1.78
CA ALA A 261 -6.53 5.79 -0.83
C ALA A 261 -6.38 7.23 -1.35
N ASP A 262 -5.27 7.52 -2.03
CA ASP A 262 -5.05 8.82 -2.67
C ASP A 262 -5.97 9.02 -3.88
N LEU A 263 -6.16 7.96 -4.70
CA LEU A 263 -7.06 7.96 -5.85
C LEU A 263 -8.51 8.29 -5.47
N LEU A 264 -9.01 7.75 -4.36
CA LEU A 264 -10.35 8.07 -3.82
C LEU A 264 -10.54 9.55 -3.50
N SER A 265 -9.45 10.30 -3.28
CA SER A 265 -9.51 11.75 -3.05
C SER A 265 -9.52 12.55 -4.35
N ILE A 266 -9.19 11.92 -5.48
CA ILE A 266 -9.01 12.56 -6.79
C ILE A 266 -10.21 12.27 -7.70
N GLN A 267 -10.67 11.02 -7.73
CA GLN A 267 -11.69 10.55 -8.67
C GLN A 267 -12.83 9.86 -7.92
N THR A 268 -14.07 10.17 -8.33
CA THR A 268 -15.25 9.44 -7.88
C THR A 268 -15.28 8.07 -8.56
N LEU A 269 -15.26 7.02 -7.75
CA LEU A 269 -15.32 5.63 -8.22
C LEU A 269 -16.75 5.07 -8.09
N THR A 270 -17.02 3.97 -8.76
CA THR A 270 -18.32 3.28 -8.68
C THR A 270 -18.53 2.62 -7.32
N ASP A 271 -19.81 2.44 -6.97
CA ASP A 271 -20.22 1.84 -5.70
C ASP A 271 -19.63 0.45 -5.49
N THR A 272 -19.57 -0.36 -6.55
CA THR A 272 -18.94 -1.68 -6.55
C THR A 272 -17.46 -1.60 -6.20
N THR A 273 -16.72 -0.68 -6.84
CA THR A 273 -15.29 -0.45 -6.56
C THR A 273 -15.08 0.03 -5.12
N VAL A 274 -15.89 0.99 -4.64
CA VAL A 274 -15.82 1.48 -3.25
C VAL A 274 -16.11 0.36 -2.24
N LEU A 275 -17.06 -0.52 -2.53
CA LEU A 275 -17.36 -1.69 -1.68
C LEU A 275 -16.16 -2.66 -1.62
N GLN A 276 -15.51 -2.92 -2.76
CA GLN A 276 -14.30 -3.74 -2.80
C GLN A 276 -13.15 -3.10 -2.01
N LEU A 277 -12.93 -1.79 -2.15
CA LEU A 277 -11.94 -1.03 -1.39
C LEU A 277 -12.24 -1.02 0.12
N SER A 278 -13.51 -1.00 0.51
CA SER A 278 -13.92 -1.13 1.92
C SER A 278 -13.45 -2.47 2.50
N THR A 279 -13.67 -3.55 1.76
CA THR A 279 -13.20 -4.90 2.15
C THR A 279 -11.68 -4.94 2.22
N LEU A 280 -11.01 -4.43 1.18
CA LEU A 280 -9.54 -4.36 1.09
C LEU A 280 -8.92 -3.59 2.25
N GLY A 281 -9.56 -2.51 2.71
CA GLY A 281 -9.09 -1.70 3.83
C GLY A 281 -9.29 -2.35 5.20
N VAL A 282 -10.26 -3.26 5.35
CA VAL A 282 -10.59 -3.88 6.64
C VAL A 282 -9.83 -5.20 6.86
N CYS A 283 -9.65 -6.01 5.81
CA CYS A 283 -9.00 -7.33 5.92
C CYS A 283 -7.62 -7.33 6.61
N PRO A 284 -6.69 -6.39 6.33
CA PRO A 284 -5.34 -6.40 6.92
C PRO A 284 -5.29 -6.34 8.46
N PHE A 285 -6.34 -5.82 9.12
CA PHE A 285 -6.38 -5.72 10.58
C PHE A 285 -6.58 -7.06 11.30
N PHE A 286 -6.94 -8.11 10.56
CA PHE A 286 -7.10 -9.46 11.08
C PHE A 286 -5.88 -10.35 10.85
N VAL A 287 -4.82 -9.81 10.25
CA VAL A 287 -3.61 -10.54 9.88
C VAL A 287 -2.46 -10.06 10.77
N GLU A 288 -1.72 -11.01 11.34
CA GLU A 288 -0.53 -10.70 12.15
C GLU A 288 0.67 -10.32 11.24
N ASN A 289 1.64 -9.56 11.77
CA ASN A 289 2.91 -9.25 11.10
C ASN A 289 2.85 -8.44 9.77
N VAL A 290 1.79 -7.66 9.53
CA VAL A 290 1.60 -6.82 8.32
C VAL A 290 1.35 -5.34 8.63
N SER A 291 2.18 -4.74 9.49
CA SER A 291 1.95 -3.40 10.07
C SER A 291 1.93 -2.25 9.05
N GLU A 292 2.79 -2.26 8.03
CA GLU A 292 2.82 -1.21 6.98
C GLU A 292 1.58 -1.27 6.08
N LEU A 293 1.10 -2.49 5.82
CA LEU A 293 -0.17 -2.71 5.15
C LEU A 293 -1.34 -2.22 6.00
N GLN A 294 -1.36 -2.51 7.30
CA GLN A 294 -2.40 -2.01 8.21
C GLN A 294 -2.43 -0.48 8.27
N LEU A 295 -1.27 0.18 8.26
CA LEU A 295 -1.19 1.65 8.20
C LEU A 295 -1.77 2.20 6.90
N SER A 296 -1.41 1.60 5.77
CA SER A 296 -1.93 2.00 4.45
C SER A 296 -3.44 1.74 4.33
N ALA A 297 -3.90 0.61 4.87
CA ALA A 297 -5.30 0.23 4.93
C ALA A 297 -6.12 1.16 5.83
N LEU A 298 -5.55 1.64 6.96
CA LEU A 298 -6.19 2.64 7.82
C LEU A 298 -6.49 3.94 7.05
N ARG A 299 -5.54 4.41 6.23
CA ARG A 299 -5.75 5.57 5.35
C ARG A 299 -6.90 5.31 4.38
N LEU A 300 -6.92 4.13 3.75
CA LEU A 300 -7.97 3.73 2.81
C LEU A 300 -9.36 3.74 3.46
N VAL A 301 -9.52 3.07 4.61
CA VAL A 301 -10.80 3.02 5.34
C VAL A 301 -11.26 4.42 5.76
N THR A 302 -10.34 5.26 6.22
CA THR A 302 -10.66 6.65 6.60
C THR A 302 -11.21 7.44 5.40
N LYS A 303 -10.60 7.27 4.23
CA LYS A 303 -11.06 7.93 2.99
C LYS A 303 -12.41 7.42 2.54
N VAL A 304 -12.62 6.11 2.51
CA VAL A 304 -13.92 5.50 2.19
C VAL A 304 -15.01 5.99 3.14
N GLY A 305 -14.76 5.99 4.46
CA GLY A 305 -15.71 6.46 5.46
C GLY A 305 -16.04 7.94 5.33
N SER A 306 -15.07 8.77 4.92
CA SER A 306 -15.32 10.20 4.66
C SER A 306 -16.18 10.46 3.42
N LEU A 307 -16.16 9.55 2.44
CA LEU A 307 -16.98 9.65 1.22
C LEU A 307 -18.44 9.26 1.46
N ARG A 308 -18.70 8.43 2.48
CA ARG A 308 -20.06 8.04 2.90
C ARG A 308 -20.30 8.50 4.33
N PRO A 309 -20.57 9.79 4.59
CA PRO A 309 -21.12 10.17 5.89
C PRO A 309 -22.40 9.37 6.08
N LEU A 310 -22.42 8.52 7.11
CA LEU A 310 -23.63 7.85 7.57
C LEU A 310 -24.70 8.93 7.73
N VAL A 311 -25.65 8.97 6.80
CA VAL A 311 -26.86 9.75 7.00
C VAL A 311 -27.62 9.00 8.09
N VAL A 312 -27.29 9.34 9.33
CA VAL A 312 -28.06 8.94 10.50
C VAL A 312 -29.37 9.71 10.38
N TYR A 313 -30.37 9.08 9.77
CA TYR A 313 -31.75 9.53 9.87
C TYR A 313 -32.17 9.35 11.33
N SER A 314 -32.01 10.43 12.10
CA SER A 314 -32.73 10.70 13.34
C SER A 314 -34.23 10.83 13.07
#